data_AF-A0A6I8SS52-F1
#
_entry.id   AF-A0A6I8SS52-F1
#
_cell.length_a   1.000
_cell.length_b   1.000
_cell.length_c   1.000
_cell.angle_alpha   90.00
_cell.angle_beta   90.00
_cell.angle_gamma   90.00
#
_symmetry.space_group_name_H-M   'P 1'
#
loop_
_entity.id
_entity.type
_entity.pdbx_description
1 polymer ?
#
loop_
_entity_poly.entity_id
_entity_poly.type
_entity_poly.pdbx_seq_one_letter_code
_entity_poly.pdbx_strand_id
1 'polypeptide(L)'
;MEGSVGRLEVEALRRKERLKELRNKRQKDEGEPENKMRVGEEEEPHRELKLRNYTPQDDDLKERQVPQAKPISVEEKVKEQLEAAKPEPIIEEVVNILLFIPRDLKRDVAKKLEKLEKRTQRAIAELIRERLKGQEDDLATAVGSANQEDEDSD
;
A
#
# COMPACT_ATOMS: atom_id res chain seq x y z
N MET A 1 -13.66 6.24 -70.68
CA MET A 1 -13.77 6.55 -69.24
C MET A 1 -15.23 6.50 -68.75
N GLU A 2 -16.05 5.55 -69.22
CA GLU A 2 -17.50 5.53 -68.88
C GLU A 2 -17.86 4.46 -67.84
N GLY A 3 -17.09 3.35 -67.76
CA GLY A 3 -17.36 2.26 -66.80
C GLY A 3 -17.03 2.57 -65.33
N SER A 4 -16.28 3.65 -65.06
CA SER A 4 -15.96 4.08 -63.69
C SER A 4 -17.13 4.82 -63.03
N VAL A 5 -17.93 5.55 -63.82
CA VAL A 5 -19.05 6.35 -63.32
C VAL A 5 -20.19 5.44 -62.88
N GLY A 6 -20.50 4.41 -63.66
CA GLY A 6 -21.50 3.39 -63.30
C GLY A 6 -21.15 2.59 -62.03
N ARG A 7 -19.86 2.30 -61.79
CA ARG A 7 -19.43 1.65 -60.52
C ARG A 7 -19.67 2.56 -59.32
N LEU A 8 -19.37 3.86 -59.46
CA LEU A 8 -19.57 4.86 -58.42
C LEU A 8 -21.07 5.07 -58.12
N GLU A 9 -21.91 5.06 -59.15
CA GLU A 9 -23.37 5.16 -59.03
C GLU A 9 -23.96 3.96 -58.29
N VAL A 10 -23.52 2.74 -58.64
CA VAL A 10 -23.96 1.51 -57.94
C VAL A 10 -23.54 1.54 -56.47
N GLU A 11 -22.34 2.01 -56.16
CA GLU A 11 -21.88 2.14 -54.78
C GLU A 11 -22.63 3.22 -54.00
N ALA A 12 -22.93 4.36 -54.63
CA ALA A 12 -23.73 5.43 -54.04
C ALA A 12 -25.15 4.97 -53.71
N LEU A 13 -25.78 4.18 -54.58
CA LEU A 13 -27.10 3.59 -54.33
C LEU A 13 -27.07 2.61 -53.16
N ARG A 14 -26.08 1.71 -53.11
CA ARG A 14 -25.88 0.79 -51.97
C ARG A 14 -25.69 1.53 -50.65
N ARG A 15 -24.91 2.63 -50.66
CA ARG A 15 -24.74 3.48 -49.48
C ARG A 15 -26.05 4.14 -49.07
N LYS A 16 -26.82 4.65 -50.03
CA LYS A 16 -28.12 5.29 -49.80
C LYS A 16 -29.12 4.32 -49.18
N GLU A 17 -29.19 3.09 -49.67
CA GLU A 17 -30.06 2.04 -49.13
C GLU A 17 -29.65 1.68 -47.69
N ARG A 18 -28.37 1.46 -47.44
CA ARG A 18 -27.84 1.18 -46.09
C ARG A 18 -28.15 2.30 -45.10
N LEU A 19 -28.00 3.56 -45.51
CA LEU A 19 -28.33 4.71 -44.66
C LEU A 19 -29.84 4.83 -44.40
N LYS A 20 -30.67 4.47 -45.38
CA LYS A 20 -32.13 4.44 -45.23
C LYS A 20 -32.56 3.36 -44.23
N GLU A 21 -31.94 2.18 -44.28
CA GLU A 21 -32.18 1.10 -43.30
C GLU A 21 -31.76 1.51 -41.89
N LEU A 22 -30.59 2.13 -41.73
CA LEU A 22 -30.13 2.65 -40.44
C LEU A 22 -31.07 3.72 -39.89
N ARG A 23 -31.56 4.64 -40.75
CA ARG A 23 -32.54 5.65 -40.36
C ARG A 23 -33.88 5.02 -39.97
N ASN A 24 -34.37 4.05 -40.73
CA ASN A 24 -35.63 3.36 -40.43
C ASN A 24 -35.51 2.53 -39.15
N LYS A 25 -34.36 1.89 -38.89
CA LYS A 25 -34.09 1.19 -37.64
C LYS A 25 -34.08 2.17 -36.47
N ARG A 26 -33.43 3.33 -36.63
CA ARG A 26 -33.43 4.38 -35.62
C ARG A 26 -34.83 4.94 -35.34
N GLN A 27 -35.68 5.06 -36.36
CA GLN A 27 -37.09 5.47 -36.20
C GLN A 27 -37.99 4.37 -35.61
N LYS A 28 -37.58 3.10 -35.68
CA LYS A 28 -38.27 1.99 -34.98
C LYS A 28 -37.83 1.86 -33.53
N ASP A 29 -36.56 2.10 -33.23
CA ASP A 29 -35.99 2.02 -31.88
C ASP A 29 -36.23 3.32 -31.09
N GLU A 30 -36.30 4.46 -31.77
CA GLU A 30 -36.75 5.75 -31.23
C GLU A 30 -38.08 6.10 -31.94
N GLY A 31 -39.21 5.76 -31.30
CA GLY A 31 -40.51 6.35 -31.66
C GLY A 31 -40.40 7.88 -31.71
N GLU A 32 -41.23 8.51 -32.54
CA GLU A 32 -41.24 9.97 -32.77
C GLU A 32 -40.99 10.75 -31.47
N PRO A 33 -40.22 11.87 -31.50
CA PRO A 33 -40.18 12.73 -30.33
C PRO A 33 -41.58 13.32 -30.18
N GLU A 34 -42.39 12.68 -29.34
CA GLU A 34 -43.66 13.21 -28.91
C GLU A 34 -43.40 14.63 -28.42
N ASN A 35 -44.12 15.55 -29.05
CA ASN A 35 -44.43 16.85 -28.51
C ASN A 35 -44.64 16.68 -26.99
N LYS A 36 -43.84 17.36 -26.15
CA LYS A 36 -43.91 17.26 -24.69
C LYS A 36 -45.23 17.88 -24.16
N MET A 37 -46.35 17.26 -24.48
CA MET A 37 -47.52 17.29 -23.62
C MET A 37 -47.22 16.31 -22.49
N ARG A 38 -47.30 16.80 -21.25
CA ARG A 38 -47.32 15.95 -20.05
C ARG A 38 -48.57 15.09 -20.14
N VAL A 39 -48.43 13.86 -20.64
CA VAL A 39 -49.52 12.89 -20.71
C VAL A 39 -49.35 11.92 -19.56
N GLY A 40 -50.35 11.90 -18.68
CA GLY A 40 -50.70 10.76 -17.82
C GLY A 40 -49.78 10.52 -16.63
N GLU A 41 -50.07 11.17 -15.50
CA GLU A 41 -49.78 10.56 -14.20
C GLU A 41 -50.69 9.34 -14.05
N GLU A 42 -50.27 8.20 -14.58
CA GLU A 42 -50.64 6.93 -13.96
C GLU A 42 -49.98 6.96 -12.58
N GLU A 43 -50.79 7.21 -11.55
CA GLU A 43 -50.39 7.22 -10.14
C GLU A 43 -49.91 5.81 -9.74
N GLU A 44 -48.70 5.45 -10.14
CA GLU A 44 -47.94 4.48 -9.37
C GLU A 44 -47.83 5.05 -7.95
N PRO A 45 -48.15 4.29 -6.89
CA PRO A 45 -48.04 4.79 -5.53
C PRO A 45 -46.59 5.18 -5.29
N HIS A 46 -46.31 6.48 -5.33
CA HIS A 46 -45.00 7.01 -5.06
C HIS A 46 -44.59 6.53 -3.67
N ARG A 47 -43.43 5.89 -3.59
CA ARG A 47 -42.86 5.40 -2.33
C ARG A 47 -42.97 6.50 -1.28
N GLU A 48 -43.49 6.15 -0.11
CA GLU A 48 -43.72 7.09 0.99
C GLU A 48 -42.49 7.98 1.23
N LEU A 49 -42.72 9.29 1.32
CA LEU A 49 -41.69 10.29 1.61
C LEU A 49 -41.02 9.94 2.94
N LYS A 50 -39.68 9.77 2.94
CA LYS A 50 -38.87 9.49 4.14
C LYS A 50 -37.86 10.59 4.36
N LEU A 51 -37.96 11.28 5.50
CA LEU A 51 -37.10 12.42 5.82
C LEU A 51 -35.90 11.96 6.65
N ARG A 52 -34.70 12.02 6.06
CA ARG A 52 -33.44 11.59 6.71
C ARG A 52 -32.64 12.75 7.32
N ASN A 53 -32.59 13.89 6.61
CA ASN A 53 -31.75 15.05 6.95
C ASN A 53 -32.55 16.30 7.36
N TYR A 54 -33.86 16.19 7.56
CA TYR A 54 -34.74 17.33 7.87
C TYR A 54 -35.71 16.98 9.02
N THR A 55 -35.88 17.92 9.95
CA THR A 55 -36.86 17.84 11.05
C THR A 55 -38.05 18.74 10.72
N PRO A 56 -39.17 18.18 10.24
CA PRO A 56 -40.36 18.95 9.91
C PRO A 56 -41.06 19.50 11.15
N GLN A 57 -41.72 20.64 11.01
CA GLN A 57 -42.53 21.25 12.07
C GLN A 57 -43.92 20.60 12.16
N ASP A 58 -44.48 20.22 11.01
CA ASP A 58 -45.79 19.57 10.89
C ASP A 58 -45.77 18.13 11.42
N ASP A 59 -46.83 17.74 12.14
CA ASP A 59 -46.91 16.45 12.84
C ASP A 59 -47.01 15.26 11.86
N ASP A 60 -47.74 15.41 10.75
CA ASP A 60 -47.89 14.36 9.71
C ASP A 60 -46.57 13.99 9.02
N LEU A 61 -45.62 14.94 8.96
CA LEU A 61 -44.30 14.72 8.37
C LEU A 61 -43.30 14.17 9.39
N LYS A 62 -43.51 14.37 10.70
CA LYS A 62 -42.66 13.80 11.75
C LYS A 62 -42.76 12.28 11.82
N GLU A 63 -43.94 11.72 11.59
CA GLU A 63 -44.13 10.26 11.52
C GLU A 63 -43.33 9.61 10.39
N ARG A 64 -43.04 10.40 9.35
CA ARG A 64 -42.27 10.00 8.17
C ARG A 64 -40.75 10.21 8.32
N GLN A 65 -40.30 10.65 9.51
CA GLN A 65 -38.89 10.85 9.80
C GLN A 65 -38.18 9.52 10.08
N VAL A 66 -37.05 9.30 9.41
CA VAL A 66 -36.21 8.12 9.66
C VAL A 66 -35.40 8.36 10.92
N PRO A 67 -35.43 7.45 11.92
CA PRO A 67 -34.63 7.59 13.13
C PRO A 67 -33.15 7.59 12.78
N GLN A 68 -32.39 8.51 13.39
CA GLN A 68 -30.95 8.56 13.19
C GLN A 68 -30.31 7.30 13.77
N ALA A 69 -29.50 6.62 12.95
CA ALA A 69 -28.72 5.49 13.41
C ALA A 69 -27.71 5.96 14.47
N LYS A 70 -27.70 5.31 15.63
CA LYS A 70 -26.67 5.54 16.64
C LYS A 70 -25.33 5.05 16.07
N PRO A 71 -24.24 5.81 16.21
CA PRO A 71 -22.93 5.33 15.79
C PRO A 71 -22.58 4.05 16.56
N ILE A 72 -21.88 3.15 15.88
CA ILE A 72 -21.36 1.91 16.50
C ILE A 72 -20.49 2.32 17.69
N SER A 73 -20.73 1.72 18.85
CA SER A 73 -19.87 1.91 20.02
C SER A 73 -18.47 1.41 19.68
N VAL A 74 -17.50 2.32 19.72
CA VAL A 74 -16.09 2.02 19.43
C VAL A 74 -15.42 1.22 20.55
N GLU A 75 -16.06 1.12 21.71
CA GLU A 75 -15.53 0.46 22.90
C GLU A 75 -15.28 -1.04 22.67
N GLU A 76 -16.17 -1.72 21.96
CA GLU A 76 -16.03 -3.15 21.64
C GLU A 76 -14.86 -3.39 20.68
N LYS A 77 -14.72 -2.53 19.67
CA LYS A 77 -13.61 -2.60 18.71
C LYS A 77 -12.26 -2.31 19.35
N VAL A 78 -12.22 -1.36 20.30
CA VAL A 78 -10.99 -1.04 21.03
C VAL A 78 -10.59 -2.19 21.96
N LYS A 79 -11.56 -2.85 22.62
CA LYS A 79 -11.30 -4.04 23.44
C LYS A 79 -10.76 -5.20 22.60
N GLU A 80 -11.37 -5.47 21.45
CA GLU A 80 -10.93 -6.51 20.51
C GLU A 80 -9.50 -6.23 20.00
N GLN A 81 -9.18 -4.98 19.67
CA GLN A 81 -7.82 -4.58 19.26
C GLN A 81 -6.80 -4.69 20.39
N LEU A 82 -7.16 -4.37 21.63
CA LEU A 82 -6.29 -4.51 22.80
C LEU A 82 -6.05 -5.98 23.17
N GLU A 83 -7.04 -6.84 22.95
CA GLU A 83 -6.90 -8.30 23.12
C GLU A 83 -6.02 -8.90 22.02
N ALA A 84 -6.20 -8.48 20.75
CA ALA A 84 -5.33 -8.86 19.64
C ALA A 84 -3.89 -8.32 19.75
N ALA A 85 -3.69 -7.24 20.50
CA ALA A 85 -2.37 -6.68 20.80
C ALA A 85 -1.63 -7.41 21.93
N LYS A 86 -2.26 -8.40 22.60
CA LYS A 86 -1.55 -9.30 23.51
C LYS A 86 -0.82 -10.35 22.65
N PRO A 87 0.51 -10.35 22.62
CA PRO A 87 1.24 -11.32 21.81
C PRO A 87 1.09 -12.71 22.43
N GLU A 88 0.45 -13.62 21.71
CA GLU A 88 0.65 -15.06 21.95
C GLU A 88 2.10 -15.42 21.59
N PRO A 89 2.82 -16.20 22.40
CA PRO A 89 4.16 -16.64 22.07
C PRO A 89 4.08 -17.67 20.94
N ILE A 90 4.18 -17.21 19.69
CA ILE A 90 4.26 -18.05 18.50
C ILE A 90 5.67 -18.70 18.49
N ILE A 91 5.66 -20.03 18.56
CA ILE A 91 6.83 -20.90 18.65
C ILE A 91 7.46 -21.10 17.24
N GLU A 92 8.78 -20.92 17.18
CA GLU A 92 9.78 -21.49 16.25
C GLU A 92 9.72 -21.30 14.70
N GLU A 93 8.66 -20.78 14.10
CA GLU A 93 8.66 -20.54 12.62
C GLU A 93 9.32 -19.20 12.19
N VAL A 94 9.67 -18.33 13.14
CA VAL A 94 10.29 -17.01 12.87
C VAL A 94 11.75 -17.11 12.42
N VAL A 95 12.40 -18.27 12.55
CA VAL A 95 13.77 -18.49 12.07
C VAL A 95 13.88 -18.26 10.55
N ASN A 96 12.80 -18.46 9.80
CA ASN A 96 12.78 -18.29 8.34
C ASN A 96 12.44 -16.87 7.86
N ILE A 97 11.97 -15.96 8.72
CA ILE A 97 11.63 -14.58 8.33
C ILE A 97 12.91 -13.71 8.25
N LEU A 98 13.90 -14.00 9.09
CA LEU A 98 15.20 -13.31 9.10
C LEU A 98 16.02 -13.54 7.80
N LEU A 99 15.71 -14.60 7.05
CA LEU A 99 16.37 -14.92 5.78
C LEU A 99 15.78 -14.14 4.58
N PHE A 100 14.57 -13.58 4.73
CA PHE A 100 13.80 -12.97 3.63
C PHE A 100 13.75 -11.42 3.67
N ILE A 101 14.54 -10.77 4.52
CA ILE A 101 14.66 -9.31 4.52
C ILE A 101 15.51 -8.89 3.29
N PRO A 102 15.03 -7.98 2.42
CA PRO A 102 15.81 -7.48 1.29
C PRO A 102 17.14 -6.93 1.78
N ARG A 103 18.22 -7.19 1.03
CA ARG A 103 19.60 -6.90 1.43
C ARG A 103 19.74 -5.45 1.93
N ASP A 104 19.80 -5.29 3.25
CA ASP A 104 19.99 -4.00 3.90
C ASP A 104 21.46 -3.57 3.81
N LEU A 105 21.67 -2.28 3.57
CA LEU A 105 22.98 -1.63 3.53
C LEU A 105 23.81 -1.94 4.78
N LYS A 106 23.15 -2.02 5.95
CA LYS A 106 23.82 -2.38 7.20
C LYS A 106 24.53 -3.73 7.13
N ARG A 107 23.92 -4.74 6.52
CA ARG A 107 24.50 -6.09 6.37
C ARG A 107 25.67 -6.10 5.38
N ASP A 108 25.54 -5.38 4.27
CA ASP A 108 26.60 -5.31 3.26
C ASP A 108 27.80 -4.48 3.73
N VAL A 109 27.56 -3.46 4.58
CA VAL A 109 28.60 -2.72 5.29
C VAL A 109 29.26 -3.57 6.37
N ALA A 110 28.47 -4.31 7.18
CA ALA A 110 29.00 -5.15 8.25
C ALA A 110 30.02 -6.19 7.73
N LYS A 111 29.72 -6.87 6.63
CA LYS A 111 30.65 -7.83 6.01
C LYS A 111 31.95 -7.17 5.50
N LYS A 112 31.90 -5.91 5.07
CA LYS A 112 33.09 -5.14 4.66
C LYS A 112 33.90 -4.69 5.88
N LEU A 113 33.22 -4.22 6.92
CA LEU A 113 33.84 -3.82 8.19
C LEU A 113 34.55 -5.00 8.85
N GLU A 114 33.93 -6.18 8.92
CA GLU A 114 34.56 -7.38 9.50
C GLU A 114 35.86 -7.77 8.77
N LYS A 115 35.87 -7.68 7.43
CA LYS A 115 37.08 -7.95 6.64
C LYS A 115 38.17 -6.90 6.87
N LEU A 116 37.78 -5.63 7.01
CA LEU A 116 38.71 -4.54 7.28
C LEU A 116 39.29 -4.68 8.70
N GLU A 117 38.44 -4.96 9.67
CA GLU A 117 38.80 -5.18 11.07
C GLU A 117 39.85 -6.29 11.21
N LYS A 118 39.63 -7.45 10.58
CA LYS A 118 40.61 -8.55 10.55
C LYS A 118 41.97 -8.15 9.99
N ARG A 119 42.01 -7.25 8.99
CA ARG A 119 43.27 -6.73 8.44
C ARG A 119 43.91 -5.71 9.36
N THR A 120 43.11 -4.83 9.98
CA THR A 120 43.61 -3.86 10.95
C THR A 120 44.18 -4.54 12.19
N GLN A 121 43.52 -5.58 12.72
CA GLN A 121 44.03 -6.35 13.85
C GLN A 121 45.34 -7.06 13.51
N ARG A 122 45.48 -7.61 12.29
CA ARG A 122 46.75 -8.19 11.83
C ARG A 122 47.85 -7.15 11.73
N ALA A 123 47.59 -5.99 11.11
CA ALA A 123 48.55 -4.91 11.01
C ALA A 123 48.95 -4.36 12.40
N ILE A 124 47.98 -4.21 13.31
CA ILE A 124 48.24 -3.81 14.70
C ILE A 124 49.11 -4.86 15.39
N ALA A 125 48.81 -6.15 15.25
CA ALA A 125 49.61 -7.21 15.84
C ALA A 125 51.04 -7.26 15.27
N GLU A 126 51.21 -7.02 13.97
CA GLU A 126 52.52 -6.91 13.33
C GLU A 126 53.31 -5.69 13.84
N LEU A 127 52.68 -4.52 13.92
CA LEU A 127 53.29 -3.31 14.48
C LEU A 127 53.69 -3.48 15.96
N ILE A 128 52.84 -4.15 16.75
CA ILE A 128 53.16 -4.49 18.15
C ILE A 128 54.37 -5.41 18.19
N ARG A 129 54.45 -6.45 17.35
CA ARG A 129 55.60 -7.36 17.30
C ARG A 129 56.89 -6.64 16.91
N GLU A 130 56.84 -5.77 15.91
CA GLU A 130 57.99 -4.97 15.48
C GLU A 130 58.46 -4.03 16.59
N ARG A 131 57.51 -3.35 17.25
CA ARG A 131 57.80 -2.47 18.39
C ARG A 131 58.37 -3.24 19.59
N LEU A 132 57.79 -4.39 19.94
CA LEU A 132 58.28 -5.24 21.03
C LEU A 132 59.70 -5.73 20.75
N LYS A 133 60.00 -6.15 19.51
CA LYS A 133 61.35 -6.57 19.11
C LYS A 133 62.37 -5.41 19.16
N GLY A 134 61.94 -4.18 18.89
CA GLY A 134 62.79 -2.99 19.02
C GLY A 134 62.95 -2.48 20.45
N GLN A 135 62.09 -2.92 21.38
CA GLN A 135 62.07 -2.53 22.80
C GLN A 135 62.35 -3.72 23.74
N GLU A 136 62.83 -4.85 23.23
CA GLU A 136 62.96 -6.12 23.98
C GLU A 136 63.83 -5.94 25.24
N ASP A 137 64.93 -5.18 25.13
CA ASP A 137 65.85 -4.91 26.25
C ASP A 137 65.24 -3.97 27.32
N ASP A 138 64.51 -2.94 26.90
CA ASP A 138 63.83 -1.99 27.81
C ASP A 138 62.60 -2.64 28.49
N LEU A 139 61.87 -3.50 27.78
CA LEU A 139 60.67 -4.16 28.27
C LEU A 139 60.98 -5.30 29.23
N ALA A 140 61.99 -6.14 28.94
CA ALA A 140 62.41 -7.18 29.88
C ALA A 140 62.86 -6.57 31.22
N THR A 141 63.54 -5.42 31.14
CA THR A 141 63.95 -4.65 32.32
C THR A 141 62.75 -4.04 33.04
N ALA A 142 61.84 -3.37 32.33
CA ALA A 142 60.66 -2.74 32.93
C ALA A 142 59.66 -3.74 33.55
N VAL A 143 59.47 -4.92 32.94
CA VAL A 143 58.61 -5.98 33.49
C VAL A 143 59.28 -6.65 34.71
N GLY A 144 60.61 -6.81 34.68
CA GLY A 144 61.36 -7.27 35.85
C GLY A 144 61.24 -6.31 37.04
N SER A 145 61.30 -5.00 36.79
CA SER A 145 61.11 -3.97 37.82
C SER A 145 59.67 -3.91 38.35
N ALA A 146 58.68 -4.00 37.47
CA ALA A 146 57.26 -3.98 37.88
C ALA A 146 56.88 -5.18 38.77
N ASN A 147 57.41 -6.37 38.46
CA ASN A 147 57.14 -7.56 39.29
C ASN A 147 57.88 -7.52 40.65
N GLN A 148 59.00 -6.81 40.77
CA GLN A 148 59.71 -6.66 42.06
C GLN A 148 59.01 -5.66 42.98
N GLU A 149 58.40 -4.61 42.44
CA GLU A 149 57.67 -3.61 43.25
C GLU A 149 56.39 -4.19 43.88
N ASP A 150 55.78 -5.21 43.28
CA ASP A 150 54.60 -5.89 43.81
C ASP A 150 54.94 -6.95 44.90
N GLU A 151 56.18 -7.46 44.96
CA GLU A 151 56.59 -8.48 45.96
C GLU A 151 57.09 -7.87 47.30
N ASP A 152 57.51 -6.60 47.33
CA ASP A 152 57.99 -5.93 48.55
C ASP A 152 56.88 -5.21 49.36
N SER A 153 55.60 -5.38 48.98
CA SER A 153 54.45 -4.69 49.59
C SER A 153 53.43 -5.57 50.35
N ASP A 154 53.76 -6.83 50.68
CA ASP A 154 52.92 -7.74 51.49
C ASP A 154 53.62 -8.22 52.78
#